data_AF-A0AAV2N7H4-F1
#
_entry.id   AF-A0AAV2N7H4-F1
#
_cell.length_a   1.000
_cell.length_b   1.000
_cell.length_c   1.000
_cell.angle_alpha   90.00
_cell.angle_beta   90.00
_cell.angle_gamma   90.00
#
_symmetry.space_group_name_H-M   'P 1'
#
loop_
_entity.id
_entity.type
_entity.pdbx_description
1 polymer ?
#
loop_
_entity_poly.entity_id
_entity_poly.type
_entity_poly.pdbx_seq_one_letter_code
_entity_poly.pdbx_strand_id
1 'polypeptide(L)'
;MMLDRYSLLRQEFLSIAEPFIDSNVLDELKQNYAHNIDSKRKLSKVTDLQMLIRLLEKRDIISYDKIEPLRYIAKRFIGDSNLESSLHDYENWLGTVPLLHLYNMYQSDEVSTSSISISESPSSSNLSQSTTERSAESLSQITQTLHCCLEQEERNNNRRKLLQQTVLLQLKDRLGRSWRDVARHLDIRECEIDAVQSKYPYNLKEQSYEILQIYISQSDKEQWAINLIRALEKGRRRDLKEFVEELVLKNKNI
;
A
#
# COMPACT_ATOMS: atom_id res chain seq x y z
N MET A 1 2.40 2.01 7.60
CA MET A 1 1.86 2.37 8.94
C MET A 1 0.33 2.31 9.13
N MET A 2 -0.56 2.79 8.23
CA MET A 2 -2.03 2.58 8.39
C MET A 2 -2.54 1.27 7.77
N LEU A 3 -2.00 0.93 6.59
CA LEU A 3 -2.30 -0.32 5.91
C LEU A 3 -1.83 -1.54 6.71
N ASP A 4 -0.75 -1.41 7.49
CA ASP A 4 -0.24 -2.51 8.31
C ASP A 4 -1.22 -2.82 9.45
N ARG A 5 -1.74 -1.81 10.16
CA ARG A 5 -2.74 -2.02 11.20
C ARG A 5 -4.05 -2.56 10.63
N TYR A 6 -4.49 -2.05 9.48
CA TYR A 6 -5.64 -2.61 8.77
C TYR A 6 -5.40 -4.08 8.39
N SER A 7 -4.20 -4.43 7.94
CA SER A 7 -3.88 -5.81 7.56
C SER A 7 -3.89 -6.75 8.76
N LEU A 8 -3.44 -6.29 9.93
CA LEU A 8 -3.50 -7.02 11.19
C LEU A 8 -4.94 -7.21 11.66
N LEU A 9 -5.73 -6.12 11.68
CA LEU A 9 -7.16 -6.17 11.99
C LEU A 9 -7.89 -7.15 11.08
N ARG A 10 -7.62 -7.11 9.77
CA ARG A 10 -8.22 -8.03 8.81
C ARG A 10 -7.85 -9.47 9.07
N GLN A 11 -6.58 -9.73 9.40
CA GLN A 11 -6.12 -11.08 9.70
C GLN A 11 -6.75 -11.62 10.99
N GLU A 12 -6.81 -10.80 12.03
CA GLU A 12 -7.48 -11.11 13.29
C GLU A 12 -8.97 -11.37 13.05
N PHE A 13 -9.65 -10.45 12.34
CA PHE A 13 -11.04 -10.59 11.95
C PHE A 13 -11.30 -11.91 11.23
N LEU A 14 -10.51 -12.26 10.21
CA LEU A 14 -10.69 -13.53 9.49
C LEU A 14 -10.47 -14.74 10.41
N SER A 15 -9.44 -14.70 11.27
CA SER A 15 -9.15 -15.81 12.19
C SER A 15 -10.27 -16.09 13.19
N ILE A 16 -10.96 -15.03 13.63
CA ILE A 16 -12.08 -15.13 14.57
C ILE A 16 -13.37 -15.45 13.83
N ALA A 17 -13.59 -14.86 12.65
CA ALA A 17 -14.83 -14.96 11.90
C ALA A 17 -15.00 -16.28 11.14
N GLU A 18 -13.93 -16.83 10.55
CA GLU A 18 -13.99 -18.04 9.71
C GLU A 18 -14.77 -19.21 10.34
N PRO A 19 -14.61 -19.54 11.64
CA PRO A 19 -15.36 -20.61 12.28
C PRO A 19 -16.88 -20.39 12.37
N PHE A 20 -17.35 -19.13 12.34
CA PHE A 20 -18.77 -18.79 12.49
C PHE A 20 -19.49 -18.60 11.15
N ILE A 21 -18.75 -18.52 10.04
CA ILE A 21 -19.32 -18.30 8.71
C ILE A 21 -19.45 -19.64 7.99
N ASP A 22 -20.66 -20.21 8.03
CA ASP A 22 -21.03 -21.35 7.21
C ASP A 22 -21.38 -20.93 5.77
N SER A 23 -21.69 -21.91 4.90
CA SER A 23 -22.07 -21.62 3.51
C SER A 23 -23.34 -20.79 3.38
N ASN A 24 -24.29 -20.94 4.31
CA ASN A 24 -25.56 -20.22 4.27
C ASN A 24 -25.37 -18.74 4.60
N VAL A 25 -24.60 -18.47 5.66
CA VAL A 25 -24.21 -17.12 6.05
C VAL A 25 -23.37 -16.47 4.94
N LEU A 26 -22.44 -17.21 4.33
CA LEU A 26 -21.66 -16.69 3.21
C LEU A 26 -22.54 -16.30 2.01
N ASP A 27 -23.57 -17.08 1.71
CA ASP A 27 -24.50 -16.76 0.63
C ASP A 27 -25.40 -15.57 0.99
N GLU A 28 -25.83 -15.41 2.24
CA GLU A 28 -26.52 -14.21 2.72
C GLU A 28 -25.63 -12.96 2.56
N LEU A 29 -24.35 -13.06 2.92
CA LEU A 29 -23.37 -11.99 2.72
C LEU A 29 -23.17 -11.65 1.24
N LYS A 30 -23.12 -12.65 0.35
CA LYS A 30 -23.04 -12.42 -1.10
C LYS A 30 -24.24 -11.65 -1.62
N GLN A 31 -25.45 -11.95 -1.12
CA GLN A 31 -26.66 -11.22 -1.51
C GLN A 31 -26.65 -9.79 -0.99
N ASN A 32 -26.23 -9.58 0.26
CA ASN A 32 -26.16 -8.24 0.87
C ASN A 32 -25.27 -7.29 0.06
N TYR A 33 -24.11 -7.77 -0.40
CA TYR A 33 -23.17 -6.97 -1.21
C TYR A 33 -23.31 -7.15 -2.72
N ALA A 34 -24.34 -7.85 -3.20
CA ALA A 34 -24.50 -8.16 -4.62
C ALA A 34 -24.59 -6.90 -5.48
N HIS A 35 -25.30 -5.88 -4.97
CA HIS A 35 -25.49 -4.60 -5.64
C HIS A 35 -24.20 -3.77 -5.69
N ASN A 36 -23.34 -3.83 -4.66
CA ASN A 36 -22.07 -3.09 -4.66
C ASN A 36 -21.01 -3.73 -5.57
N ILE A 37 -21.06 -5.06 -5.72
CA ILE A 37 -20.06 -5.82 -6.50
C ILE A 37 -20.38 -5.80 -7.99
N ASP A 38 -21.68 -5.75 -8.32
CA ASP A 38 -22.26 -5.74 -9.67
C ASP A 38 -21.62 -6.77 -10.62
N SER A 39 -21.43 -8.00 -10.11
CA SER A 39 -20.83 -9.08 -10.89
C SER A 39 -21.20 -10.45 -10.35
N LYS A 40 -22.29 -11.02 -10.88
CA LYS A 40 -22.75 -12.38 -10.56
C LYS A 40 -21.65 -13.43 -10.75
N ARG A 41 -20.84 -13.29 -11.81
CA ARG A 41 -19.71 -14.19 -12.10
C ARG A 41 -18.58 -14.11 -11.08
N LYS A 42 -18.32 -12.93 -10.49
CA LYS A 42 -17.28 -12.81 -9.46
C LYS A 42 -17.80 -13.33 -8.12
N LEU A 43 -19.06 -13.05 -7.79
CA LEU A 43 -19.74 -13.58 -6.60
C LEU A 43 -19.81 -15.11 -6.60
N SER A 44 -20.10 -15.73 -7.74
CA SER A 44 -20.19 -17.20 -7.85
C SER A 44 -18.86 -17.91 -7.61
N LYS A 45 -17.73 -17.20 -7.74
CA LYS A 45 -16.39 -17.75 -7.50
C LYS A 45 -15.95 -17.64 -6.04
N VAL A 46 -16.69 -16.92 -5.20
CA VAL A 46 -16.35 -16.73 -3.79
C VAL A 46 -16.75 -17.99 -3.02
N THR A 47 -15.75 -18.70 -2.50
CA THR A 47 -15.93 -19.95 -1.72
C THR A 47 -15.80 -19.75 -0.22
N ASP A 48 -15.11 -18.71 0.22
CA ASP A 48 -14.83 -18.42 1.63
C ASP A 48 -14.99 -16.92 1.95
N LEU A 49 -14.98 -16.61 3.25
CA LEU A 49 -15.07 -15.23 3.74
C LEU A 49 -13.88 -14.39 3.29
N GLN A 50 -12.67 -14.96 3.25
CA GLN A 50 -11.46 -14.25 2.84
C GLN A 50 -11.57 -13.73 1.40
N MET A 51 -12.08 -14.54 0.48
CA MET A 51 -12.33 -14.18 -0.91
C MET A 51 -13.39 -13.10 -1.02
N LEU A 52 -14.43 -13.15 -0.18
CA LEU A 52 -15.44 -12.10 -0.13
C LEU A 52 -14.83 -10.76 0.31
N ILE A 53 -14.10 -10.74 1.44
CA ILE A 53 -13.45 -9.52 1.96
C ILE A 53 -12.48 -8.95 0.93
N ARG A 54 -11.62 -9.76 0.31
CA ARG A 54 -10.71 -9.31 -0.76
C ARG A 54 -11.44 -8.72 -1.96
N LEU A 55 -12.62 -9.25 -2.27
CA LEU A 55 -13.42 -8.75 -3.39
C LEU A 55 -14.07 -7.41 -3.02
N LEU A 56 -14.54 -7.24 -1.78
CA LEU A 56 -15.05 -5.97 -1.27
C LEU A 56 -13.95 -4.90 -1.22
N GLU A 57 -12.72 -5.27 -0.84
CA GLU A 57 -11.54 -4.39 -0.91
C GLU A 57 -11.27 -3.92 -2.35
N LYS A 58 -11.30 -4.84 -3.33
CA LYS A 58 -11.12 -4.50 -4.75
C LYS A 58 -12.20 -3.55 -5.30
N ARG A 59 -13.33 -3.42 -4.63
CA ARG A 59 -14.44 -2.54 -5.00
C ARG A 59 -14.50 -1.26 -4.16
N ASP A 60 -13.51 -1.04 -3.28
CA ASP A 60 -13.45 0.10 -2.36
C ASP A 60 -14.67 0.20 -1.41
N ILE A 61 -15.30 -0.96 -1.14
CA ILE A 61 -16.41 -1.08 -0.17
C ILE A 61 -15.83 -1.22 1.24
N ILE A 62 -14.75 -2.00 1.36
CA ILE A 62 -13.95 -2.13 2.57
C ILE A 62 -12.58 -1.54 2.28
N SER A 63 -12.14 -0.65 3.15
CA SER A 63 -10.83 -0.03 3.10
C SER A 63 -10.35 0.28 4.53
N TYR A 64 -9.14 0.82 4.68
CA TYR A 64 -8.59 1.14 5.99
C TYR A 64 -9.43 2.18 6.77
N ASP A 65 -10.15 3.04 6.05
CA ASP A 65 -11.04 4.09 6.57
C ASP A 65 -12.51 3.67 6.58
N LYS A 66 -12.87 2.57 5.88
CA LYS A 66 -14.25 2.08 5.76
C LYS A 66 -14.34 0.65 6.29
N ILE A 67 -14.38 0.51 7.61
CA ILE A 67 -14.52 -0.80 8.28
C ILE A 67 -15.95 -1.15 8.69
N GLU A 68 -16.93 -0.29 8.38
CA GLU A 68 -18.36 -0.55 8.65
C GLU A 68 -18.86 -1.91 8.15
N PRO A 69 -18.47 -2.42 6.97
CA PRO A 69 -18.86 -3.75 6.55
C PRO A 69 -18.33 -4.87 7.46
N LEU A 70 -17.13 -4.72 8.02
CA LEU A 70 -16.56 -5.69 8.98
C LEU A 70 -17.35 -5.66 10.29
N ARG A 71 -17.69 -4.47 10.76
CA ARG A 71 -18.51 -4.27 11.96
C ARG A 71 -19.92 -4.83 11.81
N TYR A 72 -20.54 -4.64 10.66
CA TYR A 72 -21.84 -5.26 10.33
C TYR A 72 -21.75 -6.79 10.42
N ILE A 73 -20.72 -7.39 9.81
CA ILE A 73 -20.54 -8.84 9.81
C ILE A 73 -20.31 -9.35 11.25
N ALA A 74 -19.43 -8.70 12.01
CA ALA A 74 -19.14 -9.05 13.40
C ALA A 74 -20.41 -9.04 14.27
N LYS A 75 -21.17 -7.95 14.22
CA LYS A 75 -22.39 -7.79 15.04
C LYS A 75 -23.52 -8.73 14.63
N ARG A 76 -23.66 -8.99 13.32
CA ARG A 76 -24.81 -9.73 12.79
C ARG A 76 -24.64 -11.24 12.86
N PHE A 77 -23.42 -11.75 12.64
CA PHE A 77 -23.18 -13.19 12.46
C PHE A 77 -22.27 -13.81 13.50
N ILE A 78 -21.42 -13.03 14.17
CA ILE A 78 -20.42 -13.56 15.10
C ILE A 78 -20.86 -13.31 16.55
N GLY A 79 -21.21 -12.06 16.88
CA GLY A 79 -21.60 -11.67 18.24
C GLY A 79 -20.47 -11.80 19.27
N ASP A 80 -19.20 -11.85 18.83
CA ASP A 80 -18.03 -11.95 19.70
C ASP A 80 -17.61 -10.57 20.19
N SER A 81 -17.70 -10.36 21.52
CA SER A 81 -17.33 -9.12 22.20
C SER A 81 -15.86 -8.73 22.02
N ASN A 82 -14.96 -9.70 21.84
CA ASN A 82 -13.53 -9.44 21.61
C ASN A 82 -13.32 -8.83 20.23
N LEU A 83 -14.04 -9.34 19.23
CA LEU A 83 -13.98 -8.82 17.86
C LEU A 83 -14.58 -7.42 17.77
N GLU A 84 -15.70 -7.17 18.46
CA GLU A 84 -16.28 -5.83 18.55
C GLU A 84 -15.34 -4.84 19.23
N SER A 85 -14.62 -5.28 20.27
CA SER A 85 -13.62 -4.46 20.96
C SER A 85 -12.43 -4.13 20.05
N SER A 86 -11.89 -5.11 19.31
CA SER A 86 -10.78 -4.88 18.37
C SER A 86 -11.16 -3.90 17.25
N LEU A 87 -12.38 -4.03 16.71
CA LEU A 87 -12.90 -3.07 15.72
C LEU A 87 -13.08 -1.67 16.30
N HIS A 88 -13.58 -1.56 17.53
CA HIS A 88 -13.76 -0.27 18.20
C HIS A 88 -12.41 0.40 18.54
N ASP A 89 -11.43 -0.37 19.00
CA ASP A 89 -10.07 0.09 19.25
C ASP A 89 -9.42 0.61 17.96
N TYR A 90 -9.69 -0.04 16.83
CA TYR A 90 -9.23 0.43 15.54
C TYR A 90 -9.90 1.73 15.09
N GLU A 91 -11.22 1.89 15.29
CA GLU A 91 -11.94 3.16 15.03
C GLU A 91 -11.40 4.30 15.90
N ASN A 92 -11.20 4.04 17.20
CA ASN A 92 -10.62 5.00 18.13
C ASN A 92 -9.20 5.38 17.70
N TRP A 93 -8.41 4.40 17.25
CA TRP A 93 -7.10 4.66 16.69
C TRP A 93 -7.17 5.50 15.41
N LEU A 94 -8.08 5.23 14.47
CA LEU A 94 -8.28 6.07 13.28
C LEU A 94 -8.63 7.52 13.66
N GLY A 95 -9.45 7.72 14.70
CA GLY A 95 -9.81 9.06 15.19
C GLY A 95 -8.67 9.82 15.87
N THR A 96 -7.66 9.11 16.38
CA THR A 96 -6.47 9.71 17.03
C THR A 96 -5.32 9.97 16.06
N VAL A 97 -5.32 9.32 14.90
CA VAL A 97 -4.36 9.59 13.83
C VAL A 97 -4.72 10.93 13.20
N PRO A 98 -3.83 11.95 13.21
CA PRO A 98 -4.07 13.19 12.49
C PRO A 98 -4.36 12.87 11.03
N LEU A 99 -5.47 13.40 10.50
CA LEU A 99 -5.95 13.34 9.11
C LEU A 99 -4.98 14.00 8.10
N LEU A 100 -3.67 13.77 8.23
CA LEU A 100 -2.60 14.42 7.48
C LEU A 100 -2.28 13.72 6.16
N HIS A 101 -3.14 12.84 5.66
CA HIS A 101 -2.89 12.09 4.42
C HIS A 101 -4.03 12.08 3.40
N LEU A 102 -4.89 13.10 3.41
CA LEU A 102 -5.84 13.39 2.32
C LEU A 102 -5.42 14.62 1.51
N TYR A 103 -4.12 14.79 1.27
CA TYR A 103 -3.66 15.79 0.30
C TYR A 103 -3.93 15.27 -1.12
N ASN A 104 -5.12 15.59 -1.64
CA ASN A 104 -5.39 15.61 -3.07
C ASN A 104 -4.41 16.62 -3.71
N MET A 105 -3.31 16.13 -4.28
CA MET A 105 -2.31 16.95 -4.97
C MET A 105 -2.81 17.51 -6.32
N TYR A 106 -4.08 17.27 -6.67
CA TYR A 106 -4.77 17.70 -7.88
C TYR A 106 -6.16 18.28 -7.58
N GLN A 107 -6.24 19.23 -6.63
CA GLN A 107 -7.40 20.12 -6.58
C GLN A 107 -6.90 21.54 -6.89
N SER A 108 -6.85 21.81 -8.18
CA SER A 108 -6.49 23.08 -8.79
C SER A 108 -7.49 24.17 -8.40
N ASP A 109 -6.94 25.35 -8.07
CA ASP A 109 -7.50 26.69 -8.21
C ASP A 109 -9.03 26.83 -8.15
N GLU A 110 -9.59 27.01 -6.95
CA GLU A 110 -10.77 27.85 -6.74
C GLU A 110 -10.64 28.59 -5.41
N VAL A 111 -11.04 29.86 -5.44
CA VAL A 111 -10.74 30.95 -4.50
C VAL A 111 -11.45 30.80 -3.15
N SER A 112 -10.81 31.36 -2.13
CA SER A 112 -11.17 31.51 -0.71
C SER A 112 -12.64 31.82 -0.39
N THR A 113 -13.12 31.29 0.76
CA THR A 113 -13.63 31.99 1.99
C THR A 113 -14.54 31.03 2.78
N SER A 114 -14.32 30.72 4.06
CA SER A 114 -14.71 31.55 5.22
C SER A 114 -14.20 30.86 6.51
N SER A 115 -13.18 31.42 7.17
CA SER A 115 -13.23 32.11 8.48
C SER A 115 -13.55 31.25 9.73
N ILE A 116 -12.51 30.88 10.49
CA ILE A 116 -12.61 30.60 11.94
C ILE A 116 -11.93 31.76 12.67
N SER A 117 -12.76 32.57 13.30
CA SER A 117 -12.43 33.66 14.21
C SER A 117 -12.04 33.12 15.59
N ILE A 118 -10.93 33.64 16.11
CA ILE A 118 -10.42 33.46 17.47
C ILE A 118 -11.00 34.58 18.35
N SER A 119 -11.57 34.25 19.50
CA SER A 119 -11.86 35.17 20.63
C SER A 119 -12.20 34.31 21.86
N GLU A 120 -11.26 34.19 22.80
CA GLU A 120 -11.10 34.93 24.07
C GLU A 120 -11.80 34.27 25.28
N SER A 121 -10.97 33.95 26.29
CA SER A 121 -11.32 33.50 27.64
C SER A 121 -12.06 34.59 28.45
N PRO A 122 -12.69 34.27 29.60
CA PRO A 122 -11.97 34.38 30.89
C PRO A 122 -12.37 33.39 32.01
N SER A 123 -11.38 33.07 32.87
CA SER A 123 -11.37 32.94 34.37
C SER A 123 -12.59 32.36 35.12
N SER A 124 -12.55 31.58 36.22
CA SER A 124 -11.54 31.16 37.20
C SER A 124 -12.23 30.31 38.30
N SER A 125 -11.42 29.70 39.19
CA SER A 125 -11.74 29.08 40.51
C SER A 125 -11.98 27.56 40.50
N ASN A 126 -11.43 26.70 41.37
CA ASN A 126 -10.49 26.83 42.49
C ASN A 126 -9.79 25.47 42.75
N LEU A 127 -8.51 25.54 43.11
CA LEU A 127 -7.79 24.81 44.18
C LEU A 127 -8.14 23.33 44.49
N SER A 128 -7.17 22.42 44.24
CA SER A 128 -6.46 21.68 45.31
C SER A 128 -5.30 20.85 44.74
N GLN A 129 -4.16 20.95 45.42
CA GLN A 129 -2.90 20.27 45.12
C GLN A 129 -2.95 18.80 45.57
N SER A 130 -2.46 17.89 44.73
CA SER A 130 -1.60 16.80 45.17
C SER A 130 -0.71 16.29 44.02
N THR A 131 0.59 16.38 44.25
CA THR A 131 1.64 15.43 43.83
C THR A 131 1.45 14.67 42.52
N THR A 132 2.15 15.04 41.45
CA THR A 132 3.19 14.18 40.83
C THR A 132 3.99 14.96 39.77
N GLU A 133 5.26 15.22 40.05
CA GLU A 133 6.26 15.54 39.03
C GLU A 133 6.49 14.29 38.16
N ARG A 134 5.76 14.12 37.04
CA ARG A 134 6.14 13.12 36.02
C ARG A 134 5.53 13.27 34.62
N SER A 135 5.14 14.47 34.20
CA SER A 135 4.44 14.64 32.91
C SER A 135 5.25 15.33 31.81
N ALA A 136 6.48 15.78 32.09
CA ALA A 136 7.32 16.45 31.08
C ALA A 136 8.25 15.50 30.30
N GLU A 137 8.50 14.28 30.79
CA GLU A 137 9.41 13.33 30.12
C GLU A 137 8.70 12.43 29.08
N SER A 138 7.36 12.35 29.12
CA SER A 138 6.59 11.41 28.28
C SER A 138 6.31 11.94 26.86
N LEU A 139 6.28 13.26 26.67
CA LEU A 139 6.02 13.88 25.35
C LEU A 139 7.28 13.99 24.46
N SER A 140 8.49 14.01 25.05
CA SER A 140 9.75 14.01 24.29
C SER A 140 10.09 12.61 23.72
N GLN A 141 9.68 11.55 24.40
CA GLN A 141 9.93 10.16 23.99
C GLN A 141 9.01 9.73 22.82
N ILE A 142 7.77 10.21 22.77
CA ILE A 142 6.81 9.92 21.69
C ILE A 142 7.21 10.64 20.39
N THR A 143 7.69 11.88 20.48
CA THR A 143 8.18 12.64 19.32
C THR A 143 9.51 12.12 18.78
N GLN A 144 10.42 11.63 19.64
CA GLN A 144 11.64 10.94 19.19
C GLN A 144 11.38 9.56 18.56
N THR A 145 10.38 8.81 19.04
CA THR A 145 10.05 7.48 18.50
C THR A 145 9.34 7.57 17.14
N LEU A 146 8.49 8.59 16.94
CA LEU A 146 7.86 8.86 15.64
C LEU A 146 8.84 9.40 14.59
N HIS A 147 9.87 10.14 15.01
CA HIS A 147 10.96 10.58 14.13
C HIS A 147 11.76 9.40 13.57
N CYS A 148 12.05 8.38 14.39
CA CYS A 148 12.77 7.18 13.94
C CYS A 148 11.98 6.33 12.91
N CYS A 149 10.66 6.17 13.06
CA CYS A 149 9.88 5.28 12.20
C CYS A 149 9.58 5.85 10.81
N LEU A 150 9.37 7.17 10.68
CA LEU A 150 9.23 7.85 9.39
C LEU A 150 10.56 7.85 8.63
N GLU A 151 11.66 8.11 9.34
CA GLU A 151 13.01 7.94 8.79
C GLU A 151 13.24 6.50 8.32
N GLN A 152 12.72 5.48 9.00
CA GLN A 152 12.90 4.08 8.60
C GLN A 152 12.10 3.67 7.36
N GLU A 153 10.85 4.13 7.19
CA GLU A 153 10.04 3.82 6.01
C GLU A 153 10.51 4.63 4.78
N GLU A 154 10.90 5.89 4.96
CA GLU A 154 11.60 6.67 3.94
C GLU A 154 12.97 6.08 3.61
N ARG A 155 13.75 5.64 4.60
CA ARG A 155 15.04 4.97 4.38
C ARG A 155 14.88 3.64 3.67
N ASN A 156 13.82 2.87 3.94
CA ASN A 156 13.54 1.62 3.24
C ASN A 156 13.06 1.86 1.81
N ASN A 157 12.20 2.85 1.59
CA ASN A 157 11.80 3.26 0.24
C ASN A 157 12.97 3.85 -0.55
N ASN A 158 13.84 4.64 0.10
CA ASN A 158 15.05 5.20 -0.49
C ASN A 158 16.08 4.10 -0.79
N ARG A 159 16.27 3.11 0.10
CA ARG A 159 17.12 1.93 -0.17
C ARG A 159 16.60 1.10 -1.34
N ARG A 160 15.28 0.95 -1.47
CA ARG A 160 14.65 0.24 -2.60
C ARG A 160 14.78 1.01 -3.90
N LYS A 161 14.52 2.32 -3.90
CA LYS A 161 14.74 3.21 -5.06
C LYS A 161 16.21 3.19 -5.47
N LEU A 162 17.13 3.24 -4.50
CA LEU A 162 18.57 3.14 -4.74
C LEU A 162 18.93 1.77 -5.32
N LEU A 163 18.33 0.68 -4.84
CA LEU A 163 18.53 -0.66 -5.39
C LEU A 163 18.03 -0.75 -6.83
N GLN A 164 16.80 -0.30 -7.09
CA GLN A 164 16.22 -0.23 -8.43
C GLN A 164 17.12 0.57 -9.37
N GLN A 165 17.56 1.76 -8.92
CA GLN A 165 18.42 2.64 -9.69
C GLN A 165 19.82 2.05 -9.90
N THR A 166 20.36 1.34 -8.92
CA THR A 166 21.64 0.62 -9.06
C THR A 166 21.51 -0.48 -10.11
N VAL A 167 20.44 -1.27 -10.06
CA VAL A 167 20.16 -2.33 -11.04
C VAL A 167 19.99 -1.72 -12.44
N LEU A 168 19.19 -0.68 -12.59
CA LEU A 168 19.02 0.11 -13.81
C LEU A 168 20.34 0.56 -14.43
N LEU A 169 21.19 1.20 -13.63
CA LEU A 169 22.48 1.75 -14.07
C LEU A 169 23.45 0.64 -14.49
N GLN A 170 23.41 -0.52 -13.86
CA GLN A 170 24.25 -1.65 -14.25
C GLN A 170 23.70 -2.36 -15.49
N LEU A 171 22.38 -2.44 -15.62
CA LEU A 171 21.72 -3.08 -16.74
C LEU A 171 21.81 -2.24 -18.02
N LYS A 172 21.68 -0.91 -17.96
CA LYS A 172 21.68 -0.04 -19.15
C LYS A 172 22.94 -0.22 -20.01
N ASP A 173 24.08 -0.47 -19.38
CA ASP A 173 25.36 -0.63 -20.07
C ASP A 173 25.52 -2.05 -20.67
N ARG A 174 24.78 -3.04 -20.16
CA ARG A 174 24.95 -4.45 -20.53
C ARG A 174 23.83 -5.00 -21.42
N LEU A 175 22.65 -4.39 -21.47
CA LEU A 175 21.55 -4.87 -22.32
C LEU A 175 21.88 -4.80 -23.81
N GLY A 176 22.53 -3.73 -24.28
CA GLY A 176 22.89 -3.60 -25.69
C GLY A 176 21.68 -3.84 -26.61
N ARG A 177 21.85 -4.57 -27.72
CA ARG A 177 20.79 -4.77 -28.74
C ARG A 177 19.57 -5.56 -28.25
N SER A 178 19.68 -6.33 -27.17
CA SER A 178 18.56 -7.13 -26.65
C SER A 178 17.52 -6.30 -25.86
N TRP A 179 17.71 -4.97 -25.75
CA TRP A 179 16.81 -4.09 -25.00
C TRP A 179 15.37 -4.14 -25.52
N ARG A 180 15.15 -4.25 -26.84
CA ARG A 180 13.81 -4.37 -27.44
C ARG A 180 13.12 -5.67 -27.06
N ASP A 181 13.85 -6.78 -27.14
CA ASP A 181 13.30 -8.09 -26.81
C ASP A 181 12.95 -8.15 -25.32
N VAL A 182 13.81 -7.59 -24.45
CA VAL A 182 13.51 -7.50 -23.02
C VAL A 182 12.28 -6.61 -22.79
N ALA A 183 12.17 -5.45 -23.45
CA ALA A 183 11.02 -4.56 -23.33
C ALA A 183 9.68 -5.25 -23.65
N ARG A 184 9.64 -6.05 -24.74
CA ARG A 184 8.45 -6.83 -25.10
C ARG A 184 8.09 -7.88 -24.04
N HIS A 185 9.09 -8.52 -23.43
CA HIS A 185 8.85 -9.47 -22.35
C HIS A 185 8.47 -8.82 -21.02
N LEU A 186 8.76 -7.52 -20.85
CA LEU A 186 8.28 -6.68 -19.75
C LEU A 186 6.86 -6.15 -19.99
N ASP A 187 6.20 -6.54 -21.08
CA ASP A 187 4.85 -6.13 -21.46
C ASP A 187 4.71 -4.61 -21.70
N ILE A 188 5.80 -3.97 -22.10
CA ILE A 188 5.80 -2.56 -22.53
C ILE A 188 5.19 -2.49 -23.92
N ARG A 189 4.32 -1.50 -24.16
CA ARG A 189 3.64 -1.36 -25.45
C ARG A 189 4.65 -1.09 -26.56
N GLU A 190 4.45 -1.69 -27.73
CA GLU A 190 5.37 -1.50 -28.88
C GLU A 190 5.47 -0.02 -29.28
N CYS A 191 4.39 0.76 -29.13
CA CYS A 191 4.44 2.21 -29.39
C CYS A 191 5.39 2.96 -28.44
N GLU A 192 5.54 2.52 -27.19
CA GLU A 192 6.50 3.09 -26.24
C GLU A 192 7.92 2.68 -26.62
N ILE A 193 8.12 1.43 -27.07
CA ILE A 193 9.40 0.93 -27.57
C ILE A 193 9.88 1.76 -28.78
N ASP A 194 8.99 2.00 -29.75
CA ASP A 194 9.29 2.78 -30.95
C ASP A 194 9.52 4.27 -30.61
N ALA A 195 8.79 4.81 -29.64
CA ALA A 195 8.99 6.18 -29.14
C ALA A 195 10.39 6.34 -28.50
N VAL A 196 10.83 5.39 -27.68
CA VAL A 196 12.17 5.39 -27.09
C VAL A 196 13.25 5.27 -28.16
N GLN A 197 13.05 4.41 -29.15
CA GLN A 197 13.98 4.29 -30.28
C GLN A 197 14.11 5.61 -31.06
N SER A 198 12.98 6.29 -31.30
CA SER A 198 12.94 7.57 -32.00
C SER A 198 13.58 8.70 -31.19
N LYS A 199 13.43 8.67 -29.86
CA LYS A 199 14.02 9.64 -28.92
C LYS A 199 15.55 9.52 -28.83
N TYR A 200 16.08 8.29 -28.93
CA TYR A 200 17.50 8.01 -28.79
C TYR A 200 18.05 7.11 -29.91
N PRO A 201 18.07 7.53 -31.18
CA PRO A 201 18.30 6.64 -32.34
C PRO A 201 19.66 5.93 -32.35
N TYR A 202 20.72 6.55 -31.81
CA TYR A 202 22.08 6.00 -31.83
C TYR A 202 22.61 5.59 -30.45
N ASN A 203 21.82 5.76 -29.40
CA ASN A 203 22.28 5.55 -28.03
C ASN A 203 21.55 4.39 -27.37
N LEU A 204 22.07 3.17 -27.61
CA LEU A 204 21.51 1.92 -27.06
C LEU A 204 21.47 1.93 -25.52
N LYS A 205 22.40 2.63 -24.88
CA LYS A 205 22.46 2.74 -23.42
C LYS A 205 21.28 3.55 -22.89
N GLU A 206 21.01 4.69 -23.51
CA GLU A 206 19.86 5.54 -23.14
C GLU A 206 18.54 4.86 -23.50
N GLN A 207 18.46 4.15 -24.64
CA GLN A 207 17.28 3.34 -24.98
C GLN A 207 16.99 2.27 -23.91
N SER A 208 18.04 1.54 -23.50
CA SER A 208 17.92 0.50 -22.46
C SER A 208 17.52 1.09 -21.12
N TYR A 209 18.09 2.25 -20.76
CA TYR A 209 17.80 2.93 -19.51
C TYR A 209 16.35 3.43 -19.46
N GLU A 210 15.89 4.11 -20.51
CA GLU A 210 14.55 4.69 -20.59
C GLU A 210 13.46 3.61 -20.50
N ILE A 211 13.63 2.49 -21.22
CA ILE A 211 12.71 1.35 -21.14
C ILE A 211 12.63 0.75 -19.74
N LEU A 212 13.78 0.58 -19.09
CA LEU A 212 13.82 0.06 -17.73
C LEU A 212 13.22 1.06 -16.74
N GLN A 213 13.37 2.37 -16.96
CA GLN A 213 12.70 3.40 -16.17
C GLN A 213 11.19 3.33 -16.31
N ILE A 214 10.69 3.29 -17.54
CA ILE A 214 9.24 3.14 -17.84
C ILE A 214 8.70 1.92 -17.11
N TYR A 215 9.41 0.79 -17.20
CA TYR A 215 9.03 -0.43 -16.50
C TYR A 215 8.96 -0.26 -14.98
N ILE A 216 9.97 0.35 -14.35
CA ILE A 216 9.97 0.55 -12.88
C ILE A 216 8.89 1.53 -12.44
N SER A 217 8.57 2.53 -13.27
CA SER A 217 7.45 3.45 -13.01
C SER A 217 6.08 2.77 -13.10
N GLN A 218 5.93 1.76 -13.97
CA GLN A 218 4.68 1.03 -14.17
C GLN A 218 4.53 -0.20 -13.26
N SER A 219 5.63 -0.71 -12.70
CA SER A 219 5.65 -1.98 -11.96
C SER A 219 5.22 -1.86 -10.50
N ASP A 220 4.61 -2.94 -10.00
CA ASP A 220 4.34 -3.12 -8.58
C ASP A 220 5.62 -3.22 -7.73
N LYS A 221 5.61 -2.56 -6.57
CA LYS A 221 6.77 -2.40 -5.66
C LYS A 221 7.41 -3.72 -5.22
N GLU A 222 6.66 -4.81 -5.20
CA GLU A 222 7.11 -6.12 -4.68
C GLU A 222 7.51 -7.10 -5.77
N GLN A 223 7.00 -6.93 -7.00
CA GLN A 223 7.15 -7.91 -8.09
C GLN A 223 8.08 -7.44 -9.21
N TRP A 224 8.54 -6.18 -9.18
CA TRP A 224 9.40 -5.62 -10.24
C TRP A 224 10.65 -6.46 -10.51
N ALA A 225 11.28 -7.03 -9.47
CA ALA A 225 12.50 -7.82 -9.62
C ALA A 225 12.22 -9.18 -10.28
N ILE A 226 11.14 -9.86 -9.87
CA ILE A 226 10.76 -11.19 -10.38
C ILE A 226 10.36 -11.10 -11.85
N ASN A 227 9.58 -10.08 -12.19
CA ASN A 227 9.16 -9.82 -13.56
C ASN A 227 10.36 -9.43 -14.44
N LEU A 228 11.30 -8.63 -13.92
CA LEU A 228 12.53 -8.27 -14.63
C LEU A 228 13.41 -9.50 -14.90
N ILE A 229 13.62 -10.34 -13.89
CA ILE A 229 14.35 -11.60 -13.99
C ILE A 229 13.74 -12.51 -15.06
N ARG A 230 12.42 -12.68 -15.05
CA ARG A 230 11.70 -13.49 -16.02
C ARG A 230 11.81 -12.90 -17.43
N ALA A 231 11.78 -11.58 -17.59
CA ALA A 231 11.93 -10.93 -18.88
C ALA A 231 13.36 -11.07 -19.42
N LEU A 232 14.39 -10.96 -18.58
CA LEU A 232 15.79 -11.18 -18.96
C LEU A 232 16.04 -12.64 -19.36
N GLU A 233 15.41 -13.59 -18.66
CA GLU A 233 15.45 -15.01 -19.01
C GLU A 233 14.87 -15.28 -20.40
N LYS A 234 13.67 -14.75 -20.66
CA LYS A 234 13.02 -14.87 -21.97
C LYS A 234 13.75 -14.11 -23.08
N GLY A 235 14.38 -12.98 -22.73
CA GLY A 235 15.27 -12.21 -23.59
C GLY A 235 16.64 -12.87 -23.86
N ARG A 236 16.84 -14.12 -23.44
CA ARG A 236 18.09 -14.90 -23.63
C ARG A 236 19.34 -14.27 -22.98
N ARG A 237 19.16 -13.42 -21.96
CA ARG A 237 20.24 -12.78 -21.20
C ARG A 237 20.33 -13.37 -19.80
N ARG A 238 20.73 -14.64 -19.71
CA ARG A 238 20.91 -15.35 -18.44
C ARG A 238 22.01 -14.74 -17.58
N ASP A 239 23.04 -14.20 -18.22
CA ASP A 239 24.11 -13.42 -17.59
C ASP A 239 23.56 -12.24 -16.78
N LEU A 240 22.58 -11.52 -17.33
CA LEU A 240 21.96 -10.39 -16.66
C LEU A 240 20.93 -10.82 -15.61
N LYS A 241 20.22 -11.92 -15.85
CA LYS A 241 19.35 -12.54 -14.85
C LYS A 241 20.12 -12.87 -13.57
N GLU A 242 21.18 -13.65 -13.68
CA GLU A 242 22.00 -14.09 -12.55
C GLU A 242 22.57 -12.89 -11.78
N PHE A 243 23.00 -11.86 -12.52
CA PHE A 243 23.48 -10.61 -11.93
C PHE A 243 22.40 -9.86 -11.14
N VAL A 244 21.17 -9.75 -11.67
CA VAL A 244 20.06 -9.11 -10.96
C VAL A 244 19.64 -9.93 -9.74
N GLU A 245 19.58 -11.26 -9.86
CA GLU A 245 19.30 -12.17 -8.74
C GLU A 245 20.33 -12.00 -7.62
N GLU A 246 21.62 -11.97 -7.94
CA GLU A 246 22.70 -11.75 -6.98
C GLU A 246 22.55 -10.40 -6.28
N LEU A 247 22.31 -9.32 -7.03
CA LEU A 247 22.11 -7.98 -6.46
C LEU A 247 20.90 -7.94 -5.51
N VAL A 248 19.79 -8.55 -5.90
CA VAL A 248 18.56 -8.57 -5.08
C VAL A 248 18.73 -9.45 -3.84
N LEU A 249 19.38 -10.62 -3.95
CA LEU A 249 19.69 -11.52 -2.84
C LEU A 249 20.65 -10.86 -1.83
N LYS A 250 21.70 -10.20 -2.32
CA LYS A 250 22.67 -9.48 -1.48
C LYS A 250 22.00 -8.36 -0.66
N ASN A 251 20.95 -7.73 -1.20
CA ASN A 251 20.20 -6.71 -0.49
C ASN A 251 19.11 -7.27 0.46
N LYS A 252 18.71 -8.53 0.33
CA LYS A 252 17.82 -9.20 1.30
C LYS A 252 18.55 -9.65 2.57
N ASN A 253 19.87 -9.83 2.49
CA ASN A 253 20.73 -10.27 3.59
C ASN A 253 21.36 -9.10 4.39
N ILE A 254 20.91 -7.86 4.17
CA ILE A 254 21.38 -6.63 4.85
C ILE A 254 20.18 -5.89 5.43
#